data_AF-A0AAN9VHC4-F1
#
_entry.id   AF-A0AAN9VHC4-F1
#
_cell.length_a   1.000
_cell.length_b   1.000
_cell.length_c   1.000
_cell.angle_alpha   90.00
_cell.angle_beta   90.00
_cell.angle_gamma   90.00
#
_symmetry.space_group_name_H-M   'P 1'
#
loop_
_entity.id
_entity.type
_entity.pdbx_description
1 polymer ?
#
loop_
_entity_poly.entity_id
_entity_poly.type
_entity_poly.pdbx_seq_one_letter_code
_entity_poly.pdbx_strand_id
1 'polypeptide(L)'
;MDMDNEKRKDSFTDVERILNRYNEYVAEHEEMIHILEHMERDLQRTIHEFDSLKQVGEDSYYYRVSGMPKMKVRDVLPYLQQEKIKKEKEIANFRKKIVQQNEEMTEFKKKHLKLMDPKDMPSTSYAESP
;
A
#
# COMPACT_ATOMS: atom_id res chain seq x y z
N MET A 1 23.05 21.32 40.53
CA MET A 1 21.59 21.31 40.39
C MET A 1 21.35 20.91 38.94
N ASP A 2 21.47 19.64 38.57
CA ASP A 2 21.59 19.28 37.13
C ASP A 2 20.92 17.96 36.74
N MET A 3 20.31 17.24 37.68
CA MET A 3 19.61 15.98 37.36
C MET A 3 18.30 16.18 36.57
N ASP A 4 17.68 17.36 36.65
CA ASP A 4 16.43 17.65 35.94
C ASP A 4 16.64 18.09 34.49
N ASN A 5 17.86 18.52 34.13
CA ASN A 5 18.17 18.97 32.77
C ASN A 5 18.62 17.81 31.86
N GLU A 6 19.31 16.81 32.41
CA GLU A 6 19.66 15.56 31.71
C GLU A 6 18.41 14.71 31.45
N LYS A 7 17.53 14.54 32.44
CA LYS A 7 16.28 13.76 32.29
C LYS A 7 15.33 14.33 31.22
N ARG A 8 15.28 15.66 31.05
CA ARG A 8 14.49 16.31 30.00
C ARG A 8 15.10 16.15 28.60
N LYS A 9 16.44 16.12 28.51
CA LYS A 9 17.13 15.87 27.24
C LYS A 9 16.90 14.43 26.76
N ASP A 10 17.01 13.47 27.67
CA ASP A 10 16.75 12.05 27.36
C ASP A 10 15.29 11.82 26.93
N SER A 11 14.32 12.44 27.62
CA SER A 11 12.90 12.32 27.24
C SER A 11 12.59 12.95 25.88
N PHE A 12 13.24 14.07 25.55
CA PHE A 12 13.08 14.74 24.25
C PHE A 12 13.63 13.87 23.11
N THR A 13 14.81 13.26 23.29
CA THR A 13 15.38 12.33 22.30
C THR A 13 14.55 11.06 22.11
N ASP A 14 13.88 10.57 23.17
CA ASP A 14 12.97 9.43 23.06
C ASP A 14 11.68 9.77 22.31
N VAL A 15 11.15 10.98 22.50
CA VAL A 15 9.99 11.51 21.76
C VAL A 15 10.30 11.65 20.27
N GLU A 16 11.45 12.24 19.91
CA GLU A 16 11.88 12.35 18.53
C GLU A 16 12.06 10.98 17.86
N ARG A 17 12.64 10.01 18.56
CA ARG A 17 12.78 8.64 18.04
C ARG A 17 11.42 7.98 17.80
N ILE A 18 10.46 8.18 18.70
CA ILE A 18 9.09 7.65 18.56
C ILE A 18 8.39 8.29 17.34
N LEU A 19 8.51 9.61 17.17
CA LEU A 19 7.91 10.32 16.04
C LEU A 19 8.54 9.91 14.71
N ASN A 20 9.87 9.82 14.65
CA ASN A 20 10.56 9.36 13.45
C ASN A 20 10.12 7.95 13.06
N ARG A 21 10.02 7.04 14.04
CA ARG A 21 9.55 5.67 13.77
C ARG A 21 8.09 5.63 13.31
N TYR A 22 7.23 6.48 13.87
CA TYR A 22 5.84 6.60 13.41
C TYR A 22 5.76 7.14 11.98
N ASN A 23 6.58 8.13 11.64
CA ASN A 23 6.63 8.70 10.29
C ASN A 23 7.13 7.68 9.26
N GLU A 24 8.10 6.83 9.63
CA GLU A 24 8.52 5.68 8.80
C GLU A 24 7.34 4.75 8.51
N TYR A 25 6.55 4.38 9.52
CA TYR A 25 5.36 3.55 9.32
C TYR A 25 4.32 4.21 8.42
N VAL A 26 4.10 5.52 8.54
CA VAL A 26 3.19 6.27 7.66
C VAL A 26 3.68 6.22 6.22
N ALA A 27 4.96 6.49 5.97
CA ALA A 27 5.54 6.45 4.64
C ALA A 27 5.46 5.06 4.00
N GLU A 28 5.79 4.00 4.76
CA GLU A 28 5.64 2.61 4.29
C GLU A 28 4.17 2.28 3.98
N HIS A 29 3.23 2.78 4.77
CA HIS A 29 1.80 2.56 4.55
C HIS A 29 1.32 3.23 3.25
N GLU A 30 1.71 4.49 3.03
CA GLU A 30 1.40 5.22 1.79
C GLU A 30 1.99 4.52 0.55
N GLU A 31 3.22 4.03 0.63
CA GLU A 31 3.83 3.23 -0.43
C GLU A 31 3.03 1.95 -0.71
N MET A 32 2.58 1.25 0.34
CA MET A 32 1.73 0.07 0.19
C MET A 32 0.39 0.41 -0.49
N ILE A 33 -0.25 1.54 -0.15
CA ILE A 33 -1.46 1.98 -0.85
C ILE A 33 -1.18 2.18 -2.35
N HIS A 34 -0.08 2.85 -2.71
CA HIS A 34 0.26 3.05 -4.13
C HIS A 34 0.52 1.74 -4.87
N ILE A 35 1.19 0.78 -4.24
CA ILE A 35 1.39 -0.57 -4.82
C ILE A 35 0.03 -1.25 -5.05
N LEU A 36 -0.88 -1.16 -4.08
CA LEU A 36 -2.23 -1.72 -4.23
C LEU A 36 -2.98 -1.11 -5.41
N GLU A 37 -2.94 0.22 -5.58
CA GLU A 37 -3.57 0.91 -6.72
C GLU A 37 -3.00 0.46 -8.07
N HIS A 38 -1.69 0.18 -8.14
CA HIS A 38 -1.07 -0.39 -9.34
C HIS A 38 -1.58 -1.81 -9.62
N MET A 39 -1.63 -2.67 -8.60
CA MET A 39 -2.16 -4.03 -8.75
C MET A 39 -3.62 -4.03 -9.21
N GLU A 40 -4.45 -3.14 -8.66
CA GLU A 40 -5.86 -3.03 -9.00
C GLU A 40 -6.06 -2.55 -10.46
N ARG A 41 -5.26 -1.59 -10.92
CA ARG A 41 -5.26 -1.15 -12.33
C ARG A 41 -4.87 -2.29 -13.27
N ASP A 42 -3.86 -3.08 -12.91
CA ASP A 42 -3.43 -4.24 -13.71
C ASP A 42 -4.47 -5.35 -13.74
N LEU A 43 -5.22 -5.56 -12.66
CA LEU A 43 -6.37 -6.47 -12.65
C LEU A 43 -7.49 -5.96 -13.56
N GLN A 44 -7.84 -4.67 -13.47
CA GLN A 44 -8.85 -4.06 -14.33
C GLN A 44 -8.50 -4.20 -15.81
N ARG A 45 -7.22 -4.02 -16.18
CA ARG A 45 -6.76 -4.25 -17.55
C ARG A 45 -6.99 -5.69 -18.00
N THR A 46 -6.62 -6.67 -17.15
CA THR A 46 -6.85 -8.10 -17.45
C THR A 46 -8.33 -8.44 -17.57
N ILE A 47 -9.19 -7.87 -16.72
CA ILE A 47 -10.65 -8.04 -16.80
C ILE A 47 -11.18 -7.48 -18.12
N HIS A 48 -10.81 -6.25 -18.45
CA HIS A 48 -11.24 -5.61 -19.69
C HIS A 48 -10.79 -6.40 -20.93
N GLU A 49 -9.54 -6.88 -20.94
CA GLU A 49 -9.01 -7.71 -22.00
C GLU A 49 -9.79 -9.03 -22.13
N PHE A 50 -10.03 -9.72 -21.01
CA PHE A 50 -10.81 -10.94 -20.98
C PHE A 50 -12.24 -10.75 -21.51
N ASP A 51 -12.95 -9.74 -21.02
CA ASP A 51 -14.32 -9.42 -21.43
C ASP A 51 -14.39 -9.05 -22.92
N SER A 52 -13.41 -8.28 -23.40
CA SER A 52 -13.31 -7.93 -24.82
C SER A 52 -13.14 -9.19 -25.68
N LEU A 53 -12.24 -10.10 -25.31
CA LEU A 53 -12.01 -11.32 -26.10
C LEU A 53 -13.21 -12.26 -26.10
N LYS A 54 -14.00 -12.31 -25.02
CA LYS A 54 -15.25 -13.08 -25.00
C LYS A 54 -16.28 -12.58 -26.01
N GLN A 55 -16.25 -11.29 -26.38
CA GLN A 55 -17.20 -10.71 -27.34
C GLN A 55 -16.82 -10.99 -28.80
N VAL A 56 -15.53 -11.17 -29.13
CA VAL A 56 -15.05 -11.35 -30.52
C VAL A 56 -15.20 -12.80 -31.02
N GLY A 57 -15.51 -13.75 -30.13
CA GLY A 57 -15.70 -15.16 -30.47
C GLY A 57 -14.42 -15.99 -30.41
N GLU A 58 -14.56 -17.24 -30.00
CA GLU A 58 -13.45 -18.15 -29.63
C GLU A 58 -12.52 -18.55 -30.79
N ASP A 59 -13.03 -18.54 -32.03
CA ASP A 59 -12.26 -18.85 -33.23
C ASP A 59 -11.49 -17.66 -33.82
N SER A 60 -11.74 -16.46 -33.30
CA SER A 60 -11.00 -15.27 -33.67
C SER A 60 -9.54 -15.36 -33.21
N TYR A 61 -8.68 -14.64 -33.92
CA TYR A 61 -7.26 -14.59 -33.59
C TYR A 61 -6.95 -13.40 -32.69
N TYR A 62 -6.21 -13.70 -31.62
CA TYR A 62 -5.65 -12.75 -30.70
C TYR A 62 -4.19 -12.47 -31.07
N TYR A 63 -3.84 -11.19 -31.13
CA TYR A 63 -2.49 -10.71 -31.39
C TYR A 63 -2.06 -9.86 -30.20
N ARG A 64 -1.17 -10.39 -29.36
CA ARG A 64 -0.53 -9.57 -28.32
C ARG A 64 0.55 -8.70 -28.97
N VAL A 65 0.80 -7.53 -28.38
CA VAL A 65 1.77 -6.51 -28.83
C VAL A 65 3.05 -7.15 -29.42
N SER A 66 3.52 -6.58 -30.54
CA SER A 66 4.64 -7.00 -31.40
C SER A 66 5.60 -8.05 -30.82
N GLY A 67 5.68 -9.22 -31.47
CA GLY A 67 6.64 -10.29 -31.15
C GLY A 67 6.04 -11.58 -30.61
N MET A 68 4.74 -11.63 -30.34
CA MET A 68 4.08 -12.87 -29.90
C MET A 68 3.45 -13.64 -31.07
N PRO A 69 3.46 -14.98 -31.02
CA PRO A 69 2.79 -15.79 -32.02
C PRO A 69 1.29 -15.53 -32.01
N LYS A 70 0.68 -15.60 -33.19
CA LYS A 70 -0.77 -15.55 -33.38
C LYS A 70 -1.43 -16.70 -32.60
N MET A 71 -2.32 -16.38 -31.67
CA MET A 71 -3.05 -17.38 -30.87
C MET A 71 -4.55 -17.29 -31.17
N LYS A 72 -5.30 -18.38 -30.98
CA LYS A 72 -6.76 -18.29 -30.98
C LYS A 72 -7.26 -17.78 -29.64
N VAL A 73 -8.36 -17.04 -29.67
CA VAL A 73 -9.03 -16.54 -28.47
C VAL A 73 -9.34 -17.67 -27.49
N ARG A 74 -9.80 -18.83 -27.97
CA ARG A 74 -10.07 -20.01 -27.14
C ARG A 74 -8.86 -20.51 -26.32
N ASP A 75 -7.64 -20.30 -26.83
CA ASP A 75 -6.42 -20.73 -26.16
C ASP A 75 -5.95 -19.68 -25.13
N VAL A 76 -6.33 -18.41 -25.34
CA VAL A 76 -5.92 -17.26 -24.52
C VAL A 76 -6.88 -17.01 -23.36
N LEU A 77 -8.19 -17.21 -23.57
CA LEU A 77 -9.21 -16.98 -22.54
C LEU A 77 -8.95 -17.75 -21.24
N PRO A 78 -8.58 -19.05 -21.25
CA PRO A 78 -8.27 -19.77 -20.02
C PRO A 78 -7.08 -19.17 -19.28
N TYR A 79 -6.06 -18.72 -20.00
CA TYR A 79 -4.89 -18.08 -19.42
C TYR A 79 -5.25 -16.75 -18.74
N LEU A 80 -6.01 -15.88 -19.42
CA LEU A 80 -6.48 -14.62 -18.84
C LEU A 80 -7.39 -14.84 -17.63
N GLN A 81 -8.23 -15.87 -17.65
CA GLN A 81 -9.06 -16.26 -16.51
C GLN A 81 -8.21 -16.68 -15.31
N GLN A 82 -7.15 -17.48 -15.52
CA GLN A 82 -6.22 -17.88 -14.46
C GLN A 82 -5.43 -16.68 -13.93
N GLU A 83 -4.96 -15.79 -14.82
CA GLU A 83 -4.24 -14.58 -14.45
C GLU A 83 -5.12 -13.64 -13.60
N LYS A 84 -6.39 -13.48 -13.98
CA LYS A 84 -7.40 -12.74 -13.20
C LYS A 84 -7.52 -13.30 -11.78
N ILE A 85 -7.77 -14.60 -11.63
CA ILE A 85 -7.93 -15.26 -10.32
C ILE A 85 -6.67 -15.09 -9.46
N LYS A 86 -5.49 -15.24 -10.07
CA LYS A 86 -4.21 -15.06 -9.39
C LYS A 86 -4.07 -13.63 -8.87
N LYS A 87 -4.32 -12.62 -9.71
CA LYS A 87 -4.27 -11.19 -9.34
C LYS A 87 -5.28 -10.84 -8.26
N GLU A 88 -6.51 -11.34 -8.34
CA GLU A 88 -7.53 -11.16 -7.30
C GLU A 88 -7.06 -11.69 -5.93
N LYS A 89 -6.43 -12.88 -5.91
CA LYS A 89 -5.88 -13.47 -4.70
C LYS A 89 -4.70 -12.67 -4.14
N GLU A 90 -3.80 -12.21 -5.02
CA GLU A 90 -2.66 -11.36 -4.63
C GLU A 90 -3.14 -10.04 -4.02
N ILE A 91 -4.10 -9.36 -4.65
CA ILE A 91 -4.73 -8.13 -4.14
C ILE A 91 -5.40 -8.38 -2.80
N ALA A 92 -6.16 -9.47 -2.64
CA ALA A 92 -6.82 -9.79 -1.38
C ALA A 92 -5.81 -10.02 -0.25
N ASN A 93 -4.69 -10.69 -0.52
CA ASN A 93 -3.62 -10.87 0.45
C ASN A 93 -2.90 -9.55 0.77
N PHE A 94 -2.69 -8.70 -0.22
CA PHE A 94 -2.04 -7.41 -0.05
C PHE A 94 -2.88 -6.45 0.80
N ARG A 95 -4.20 -6.40 0.55
CA ARG A 95 -5.16 -5.67 1.38
C ARG A 95 -5.13 -6.11 2.86
N LYS A 96 -5.00 -7.41 3.12
CA LYS A 96 -4.84 -7.91 4.51
C LYS A 96 -3.57 -7.38 5.17
N LYS A 97 -2.45 -7.29 4.44
CA LYS A 97 -1.21 -6.72 4.97
C LYS A 97 -1.35 -5.24 5.30
N ILE A 98 -2.04 -4.46 4.45
CA ILE A 98 -2.34 -3.04 4.71
C ILE A 98 -3.15 -2.88 5.99
N VAL A 99 -4.20 -3.70 6.17
CA VAL A 99 -5.02 -3.67 7.39
C VAL A 99 -4.17 -4.00 8.62
N GLN A 100 -3.37 -5.05 8.57
CA GLN A 100 -2.48 -5.44 9.66
C GLN A 100 -1.49 -4.32 10.01
N GLN A 101 -0.85 -3.69 9.03
CA GLN A 101 0.07 -2.58 9.27
C GLN A 101 -0.64 -1.38 9.90
N ASN A 102 -1.86 -1.08 9.49
CA ASN A 102 -2.66 0.00 10.09
C ASN A 102 -3.05 -0.29 11.55
N GLU A 103 -3.33 -1.56 11.88
CA GLU A 103 -3.54 -2.00 13.27
C GLU A 103 -2.26 -1.83 14.10
N GLU A 104 -1.11 -2.24 13.56
CA GLU A 104 0.20 -2.07 14.20
C GLU A 104 0.53 -0.58 14.45
N MET A 105 0.26 0.28 13.47
CA MET A 105 0.40 1.75 13.60
C MET A 105 -0.52 2.33 14.68
N THR A 106 -1.76 1.84 14.74
CA THR A 106 -2.75 2.27 15.72
C THR A 106 -2.31 1.89 17.13
N GLU A 107 -1.82 0.68 17.33
CA GLU A 107 -1.28 0.23 18.63
C GLU A 107 0.01 0.96 18.99
N PHE A 108 0.91 1.20 18.04
CA PHE A 108 2.11 2.02 18.24
C PHE A 108 1.73 3.42 18.73
N LYS A 109 0.76 4.06 18.07
CA LYS A 109 0.24 5.38 18.47
C LYS A 109 -0.38 5.36 19.86
N LYS A 110 -1.20 4.37 20.19
CA LYS A 110 -1.78 4.25 21.55
C LYS A 110 -0.70 4.10 22.62
N LYS A 111 0.33 3.30 22.36
CA LYS A 111 1.38 2.97 23.34
C LYS A 111 2.39 4.10 23.55
N HIS A 112 2.71 4.83 22.48
CA HIS A 112 3.84 5.77 22.49
C HIS A 112 3.42 7.24 22.36
N LEU A 113 2.26 7.55 21.77
CA LEU A 113 1.81 8.93 21.54
C LEU A 113 0.76 9.42 22.56
N LYS A 114 0.10 8.54 23.31
CA LYS A 114 -0.84 8.95 24.40
C LYS A 114 -0.15 9.56 25.63
N LEU A 115 1.18 9.51 25.70
CA LEU A 115 1.99 9.98 26.84
C LEU A 115 2.74 11.28 26.55
N MET A 116 2.61 11.86 25.34
CA MET A 116 3.23 13.15 25.04
C MET A 116 2.37 14.27 25.62
N ASP A 117 2.87 14.93 26.67
CA ASP A 117 2.33 16.19 27.18
C ASP A 117 2.45 17.24 26.05
N PRO A 118 1.40 18.02 25.72
CA PRO A 118 1.45 19.05 24.68
C PRO A 118 2.62 20.03 24.81
N LYS A 119 3.24 20.12 26.00
CA LYS A 119 4.41 20.97 26.29
C LYS A 119 5.74 20.39 25.80
N ASP A 120 5.82 19.08 25.58
CA ASP A 120 7.02 18.38 25.13
C ASP A 120 7.02 18.11 23.61
N MET A 121 5.94 18.48 22.91
CA MET A 121 5.96 18.52 21.44
C MET A 121 6.88 19.66 20.99
N PRO A 122 7.91 19.40 20.18
CA PRO A 122 8.53 20.47 19.42
C PRO A 122 7.42 21.10 18.57
N SER A 123 7.26 22.42 18.69
CA SER A 123 6.35 23.24 17.90
C SER A 123 6.54 22.96 16.41
N THR A 124 5.81 21.98 15.89
CA THR A 124 5.72 21.79 14.44
C THR A 124 4.70 22.79 13.97
N SER A 125 5.21 23.88 13.40
CA SER A 125 4.42 24.82 12.61
C SER A 125 3.94 24.13 11.34
N TYR A 126 3.06 23.14 11.46
CA TYR A 126 2.15 22.80 10.38
C TYR A 126 1.07 23.87 10.42
N ALA A 127 1.43 25.03 9.88
CA ALA A 127 0.43 25.96 9.38
C ALA A 127 -0.41 25.17 8.40
N GLU A 128 -1.69 25.01 8.74
CA GLU A 128 -2.73 24.55 7.85
C GLU A 128 -2.52 25.24 6.50
N SER A 129 -2.12 24.44 5.50
CA SER A 129 -2.16 24.90 4.13
C SER A 129 -3.59 24.67 3.62
N PRO A 130 -4.17 25.67 2.92
CA PRO A 130 -5.61 25.85 2.73
C PRO A 130 -6.32 24.77 1.90
#